data_AF-A0A9D6GPT4-F1
#
_entry.id   AF-A0A9D6GPT4-F1
#
_cell.length_a   1.000
_cell.length_b   1.000
_cell.length_c   1.000
_cell.angle_alpha   90.00
_cell.angle_beta   90.00
_cell.angle_gamma   90.00
#
_symmetry.space_group_name_H-M   'P 1'
#
loop_
_entity.id
_entity.type
_entity.pdbx_description
1 polymer ?
#
loop_
_entity_poly.entity_id
_entity_poly.type
_entity_poly.pdbx_seq_one_letter_code
_entity_poly.pdbx_strand_id
1 'polypeptide(L)'
;MKKWIAWMTLVSTTAFANEGVQAASTNSNDAWYAIAAALAIGLAVLGGALAQGRAASAALEGIARNPSASGKIFVPMILGMALIESLVLFALLIAFTLSGKIGG
;
A
#
# COMPACT_ATOMS: atom_id res chain seq x y z
N MET A 1 -14.59 -40.41 -4.05
CA MET A 1 -14.85 -39.22 -3.20
C MET A 1 -13.65 -38.29 -3.06
N LYS A 2 -12.40 -38.78 -2.89
CA LYS A 2 -11.21 -37.91 -2.74
C LYS A 2 -10.80 -37.14 -4.01
N LYS A 3 -11.08 -37.69 -5.21
CA LYS A 3 -10.79 -37.04 -6.49
C LYS A 3 -11.71 -35.84 -6.78
N TRP A 4 -12.96 -35.85 -6.30
CA TRP A 4 -13.91 -34.76 -6.56
C TRP A 4 -13.64 -33.54 -5.67
N ILE A 5 -13.21 -33.78 -4.42
CA ILE A 5 -12.74 -32.74 -3.49
C ILE A 5 -11.48 -32.03 -4.02
N ALA A 6 -10.54 -32.75 -4.63
CA ALA A 6 -9.34 -32.15 -5.22
C ALA A 6 -9.64 -31.22 -6.42
N TRP A 7 -10.67 -31.53 -7.22
CA TRP A 7 -11.10 -30.68 -8.34
C TRP A 7 -11.87 -29.45 -7.87
N MET A 8 -12.67 -29.55 -6.80
CA MET A 8 -13.33 -28.38 -6.21
C MET A 8 -12.34 -27.40 -5.57
N THR A 9 -11.29 -27.89 -4.91
CA THR A 9 -10.26 -27.00 -4.33
C THR A 9 -9.43 -26.26 -5.38
N LEU A 10 -9.23 -26.84 -6.56
CA LEU A 10 -8.51 -26.21 -7.68
C LEU A 10 -9.37 -25.18 -8.45
N VAL A 11 -10.68 -25.38 -8.53
CA VAL A 11 -11.60 -24.41 -9.14
C VAL A 11 -11.83 -23.20 -8.23
N SER A 12 -11.75 -23.37 -6.90
CA SER A 12 -11.79 -22.23 -5.97
C SER A 12 -10.60 -21.28 -6.15
N THR A 13 -9.41 -21.79 -6.47
CA THR A 13 -8.23 -20.95 -6.72
C THR A 13 -8.31 -20.19 -8.04
N THR A 14 -9.03 -20.68 -9.05
CA THR A 14 -9.24 -19.94 -10.30
C THR A 14 -10.41 -18.96 -10.20
N ALA A 15 -11.44 -19.23 -9.39
CA ALA A 15 -12.54 -18.29 -9.15
C ALA A 15 -12.08 -17.01 -8.43
N PHE A 16 -11.15 -17.11 -7.46
CA PHE A 16 -10.54 -15.94 -6.81
C PHE A 16 -9.33 -15.35 -7.54
N ALA A 17 -8.86 -15.99 -8.63
CA ALA A 17 -7.82 -15.44 -9.51
C ALA A 17 -8.39 -14.80 -10.79
N ASN A 18 -9.67 -15.05 -11.11
CA ASN A 18 -10.30 -14.57 -12.35
C ASN A 18 -11.18 -13.32 -12.17
N GLU A 19 -11.27 -12.74 -10.97
CA GLU A 19 -11.88 -11.41 -10.76
C GLU A 19 -10.89 -10.25 -11.02
N GLY A 20 -9.68 -10.53 -11.52
CA GLY A 20 -8.66 -9.50 -11.77
C GLY A 20 -7.83 -9.65 -13.05
N VAL A 21 -8.11 -10.64 -13.90
CA VAL A 21 -7.42 -10.77 -15.21
C VAL A 21 -8.45 -10.90 -16.31
N GLN A 22 -9.27 -9.85 -16.44
CA GLN A 22 -9.96 -9.60 -17.69
C GLN A 22 -8.86 -9.26 -18.70
N ALA A 23 -8.69 -10.12 -19.72
CA ALA A 23 -7.86 -9.83 -20.87
C ALA A 23 -8.47 -8.61 -21.59
N ALA A 24 -8.12 -7.42 -21.10
CA ALA A 24 -8.53 -6.14 -21.66
C ALA A 24 -7.81 -5.95 -23.00
N SER A 25 -8.55 -5.43 -23.97
CA SER A 25 -8.02 -4.95 -25.25
C SER A 25 -6.85 -4.01 -24.98
N THR A 26 -5.61 -4.48 -25.21
CA THR A 26 -4.39 -3.74 -24.90
C THR A 26 -4.25 -2.53 -25.83
N ASN A 27 -4.74 -1.36 -25.40
CA ASN A 27 -4.20 -0.11 -25.90
C ASN A 27 -2.82 0.08 -25.24
N SER A 28 -1.78 0.44 -26.00
CA SER A 28 -0.42 0.64 -25.44
C SER A 28 -0.38 1.65 -24.28
N ASN A 29 -1.37 2.55 -24.21
CA ASN A 29 -1.50 3.57 -23.18
C ASN A 29 -1.95 2.99 -21.82
N ASP A 30 -2.76 1.93 -21.81
CA ASP A 30 -3.26 1.30 -20.58
C ASP A 30 -2.13 0.65 -19.77
N ALA A 31 -1.19 0.01 -20.49
CA ALA A 31 0.02 -0.54 -19.89
C ALA A 31 0.86 0.55 -19.19
N TRP A 32 0.96 1.74 -19.79
CA TRP A 32 1.72 2.85 -19.22
C TRP A 32 1.02 3.47 -18.01
N TYR A 33 -0.30 3.55 -18.00
CA TYR A 33 -1.06 3.97 -16.81
C TYR A 33 -0.92 2.99 -15.65
N ALA A 34 -0.96 1.68 -15.92
CA ALA A 34 -0.77 0.65 -14.90
C ALA A 34 0.62 0.71 -14.24
N ILE A 35 1.68 0.83 -15.06
CA ILE A 35 3.06 0.94 -14.56
C ILE A 35 3.25 2.24 -13.78
N ALA A 36 2.73 3.36 -14.29
CA ALA A 36 2.82 4.64 -13.59
C ALA A 36 2.09 4.63 -12.25
N ALA A 37 0.92 4.01 -12.15
CA ALA A 37 0.19 3.85 -10.90
C ALA A 37 0.96 2.99 -9.88
N ALA A 38 1.50 1.86 -10.32
CA ALA A 38 2.29 0.96 -9.46
C ALA A 38 3.57 1.63 -8.94
N LEU A 39 4.28 2.39 -9.79
CA LEU A 39 5.47 3.12 -9.40
C LEU A 39 5.15 4.27 -8.43
N ALA A 40 4.09 5.03 -8.68
CA ALA A 40 3.70 6.14 -7.81
C ALA A 40 3.43 5.68 -6.37
N ILE A 41 2.61 4.65 -6.20
CA ILE A 41 2.29 4.14 -4.86
C ILE A 41 3.46 3.37 -4.25
N GLY A 42 4.16 2.56 -5.05
CA GLY A 42 5.28 1.74 -4.57
C GLY A 42 6.41 2.58 -4.01
N LEU A 43 6.81 3.64 -4.71
CA LEU A 43 7.86 4.54 -4.24
C LEU A 43 7.42 5.36 -3.01
N ALA A 44 6.16 5.80 -2.97
CA ALA A 44 5.63 6.54 -1.83
C ALA A 44 5.58 5.68 -0.55
N VAL A 45 5.11 4.42 -0.65
CA VAL A 45 5.06 3.49 0.48
C VAL A 45 6.47 3.14 0.97
N LEU A 46 7.44 2.93 0.06
CA LEU A 46 8.84 2.70 0.44
C LEU A 46 9.42 3.87 1.25
N GLY A 47 9.21 5.11 0.79
CA GLY A 47 9.65 6.30 1.53
C GLY A 47 8.91 6.48 2.86
N GLY A 48 7.60 6.29 2.85
CA GLY A 48 6.73 6.40 4.03
C GLY A 48 7.11 5.40 5.13
N ALA A 49 7.26 4.12 4.78
CA ALA A 49 7.63 3.07 5.73
C ALA A 49 8.99 3.31 6.39
N LEU A 50 9.99 3.76 5.61
CA LEU A 50 11.32 4.09 6.14
C LEU A 50 11.26 5.31 7.08
N ALA A 51 10.52 6.35 6.71
CA ALA A 51 10.38 7.55 7.53
C ALA A 51 9.62 7.24 8.83
N GLN A 52 8.50 6.52 8.77
CA GLN A 52 7.72 6.10 9.93
C GLN A 52 8.52 5.18 10.84
N GLY A 53 9.24 4.18 10.30
CA GLY A 53 10.09 3.30 11.11
C GLY A 53 11.15 4.07 11.90
N ARG A 54 11.80 5.06 11.28
CA ARG A 54 12.78 5.91 11.95
C ARG A 54 12.15 6.81 13.00
N ALA A 55 11.02 7.45 12.70
CA ALA A 55 10.32 8.32 13.64
C ALA A 55 9.83 7.55 14.87
N ALA A 56 9.33 6.32 14.68
CA ALA A 56 8.88 5.46 15.77
C ALA A 56 10.07 5.00 16.63
N SER A 57 11.16 4.57 16.00
CA SER A 57 12.38 4.17 16.73
C SER A 57 12.93 5.32 17.58
N ALA A 58 13.03 6.54 17.02
CA ALA A 58 13.52 7.71 17.73
C ALA A 58 12.61 8.11 18.90
N ALA A 59 11.29 8.02 18.72
CA ALA A 59 10.32 8.26 19.79
C ALA A 59 10.48 7.24 20.93
N LEU A 60 10.54 5.94 20.60
CA LEU A 60 10.70 4.87 21.58
C LEU A 60 12.03 4.98 22.34
N GLU A 61 13.12 5.31 21.66
CA GLU A 61 14.43 5.49 22.29
C GLU A 61 14.44 6.73 23.21
N GLY A 62 13.76 7.81 22.82
CA GLY A 62 13.54 8.98 23.67
C GLY A 62 12.74 8.65 24.93
N ILE A 63 11.68 7.84 24.80
CA ILE A 63 10.86 7.37 25.93
C ILE A 63 11.66 6.44 26.84
N ALA A 64 12.47 5.54 26.28
CA ALA A 64 13.31 4.64 27.05
C ALA A 64 14.35 5.41 27.89
N ARG A 65 14.93 6.48 27.35
CA ARG A 65 15.88 7.35 28.08
C ARG A 65 15.21 8.21 29.14
N ASN A 66 13.98 8.67 28.89
CA ASN A 66 13.22 9.44 29.87
C ASN A 66 11.73 9.07 29.85
N PRO A 67 11.30 8.11 30.69
CA PRO A 67 9.91 7.65 30.72
C PRO A 67 8.90 8.76 31.04
N SER A 68 9.31 9.76 31.82
CA SER A 68 8.44 10.91 32.17
C SER A 68 8.13 11.81 30.97
N ALA A 69 8.91 11.73 29.89
CA ALA A 69 8.70 12.49 28.67
C ALA A 69 7.71 11.83 27.69
N SER A 70 7.19 10.64 28.00
CA SER A 70 6.30 9.88 27.09
C SER A 70 5.13 10.71 26.55
N GLY A 71 4.39 11.40 27.42
CA GLY A 71 3.28 12.25 27.00
C GLY A 71 3.72 13.44 26.12
N LYS A 72 4.93 13.96 26.32
CA LYS A 72 5.49 15.07 25.55
C LYS A 72 6.01 14.63 24.18
N ILE A 73 6.39 13.36 24.03
CA ILE A 73 6.87 12.76 22.78
C ILE A 73 5.70 12.28 21.90
N PHE A 74 4.62 11.80 22.52
CA PHE A 74 3.50 11.18 21.80
C PHE A 74 2.84 12.12 20.77
N VAL A 75 2.51 13.34 21.17
CA VAL A 75 1.85 14.32 20.28
C VAL A 75 2.71 14.66 19.05
N PRO A 76 3.98 15.10 19.18
CA PRO A 76 4.82 15.39 18.03
C PRO A 76 5.13 14.14 17.19
N MET A 77 5.21 12.95 17.81
CA MET A 77 5.36 11.68 17.07
C MET A 77 4.15 11.43 16.16
N ILE A 78 2.93 11.44 16.69
CA ILE A 78 1.73 11.18 15.89
C ILE A 78 1.51 12.26 14.83
N LEU A 79 1.80 13.53 15.14
CA LEU A 79 1.81 14.60 14.13
C LEU A 79 2.78 14.24 13.01
N GLY A 80 4.05 13.96 13.31
CA GLY A 80 5.03 13.56 12.30
C GLY A 80 4.58 12.37 11.45
N MET A 81 4.00 11.34 12.07
CA MET A 81 3.44 10.17 11.37
C MET A 81 2.29 10.55 10.44
N ALA A 82 1.38 11.41 10.90
CA ALA A 82 0.24 11.86 10.10
C ALA A 82 0.67 12.67 8.88
N LEU A 83 1.72 13.49 9.01
CA LEU A 83 2.28 14.23 7.87
C LEU A 83 2.90 13.27 6.84
N ILE A 84 3.64 12.25 7.29
CA ILE A 84 4.19 11.22 6.38
C ILE A 84 3.06 10.46 5.69
N GLU A 85 2.04 10.05 6.44
CA GLU A 85 0.90 9.31 5.91
C GLU A 85 0.13 10.12 4.86
N SER A 86 -0.01 11.44 5.06
CA SER A 86 -0.67 12.32 4.08
C SER A 86 -0.02 12.30 2.70
N LEU A 87 1.32 12.18 2.64
CA LEU A 87 2.07 12.09 1.39
C LEU A 87 1.81 10.75 0.68
N VAL A 88 1.72 9.66 1.45
CA VAL A 88 1.37 8.34 0.93
C VAL A 88 -0.06 8.32 0.40
N LEU A 89 -1.00 8.97 1.10
CA LEU A 89 -2.39 9.11 0.64
C LEU A 89 -2.52 9.96 -0.63
N PHE A 90 -1.68 10.99 -0.83
CA PHE A 90 -1.65 11.71 -2.10
C PHE A 90 -1.14 10.83 -3.25
N ALA A 91 -0.14 9.97 -3.01
CA ALA A 91 0.29 8.99 -4.01
C ALA A 91 -0.80 7.95 -4.31
N LEU A 92 -1.55 7.52 -3.29
CA LEU A 92 -2.70 6.62 -3.44
C LEU A 92 -3.80 7.25 -4.29
N LEU A 93 -4.11 8.53 -4.06
CA LEU A 93 -5.08 9.28 -4.85
C LEU A 93 -4.67 9.35 -6.33
N ILE A 94 -3.39 9.61 -6.61
CA ILE A 94 -2.85 9.61 -7.97
C ILE A 94 -2.98 8.21 -8.58
N ALA A 95 -2.58 7.16 -7.86
CA ALA A 95 -2.68 5.78 -8.34
C ALA A 95 -4.12 5.39 -8.68
N PHE A 96 -5.11 5.75 -7.86
CA PHE A 96 -6.53 5.53 -8.17
C PHE A 96 -7.00 6.31 -9.38
N THR A 97 -6.56 7.57 -9.53
CA THR A 97 -6.91 8.39 -10.69
C THR A 97 -6.35 7.80 -11.98
N LEU A 98 -5.12 7.27 -11.95
CA LEU A 98 -4.51 6.58 -13.10
C LEU A 98 -5.20 5.25 -13.39
N SER A 99 -5.52 4.48 -12.36
CA SER A 99 -6.23 3.21 -12.50
C SER A 99 -7.62 3.38 -13.12
N GLY A 100 -8.33 4.48 -12.80
CA GLY A 100 -9.63 4.78 -13.39
C GLY A 100 -9.59 5.14 -14.88
N LYS A 101 -8.40 5.36 -15.46
CA LYS A 101 -8.21 5.64 -16.90
C LYS A 101 -7.91 4.39 -17.72
N ILE A 102 -7.74 3.23 -17.08
CA ILE A 102 -7.43 1.97 -17.74
C ILE A 102 -8.74 1.35 -18.23
N GLY A 103 -8.87 1.16 -19.54
CA GLY A 103 -10.05 0.51 -20.14
C GLY A 103 -11.31 1.38 -20.29
N GLY A 104 -11.20 2.69 -20.05
CA GLY A 104 -12.21 3.70 -20.38
C GLY A 104 -11.98 4.38 -21.72
#